data_AF-A0A8S0PYT6-F1
#
_entry.id   AF-A0A8S0PYT6-F1
#
_cell.length_a   1.000
_cell.length_b   1.000
_cell.length_c   1.000
_cell.angle_alpha   90.00
_cell.angle_beta   90.00
_cell.angle_gamma   90.00
#
_symmetry.space_group_name_H-M   'P 1'
#
loop_
_entity.id
_entity.type
_entity.pdbx_description
1 polymer ?
#
loop_
_entity_poly.entity_id
_entity_poly.type
_entity_poly.pdbx_seq_one_letter_code
_entity_poly.pdbx_strand_id
1 'polypeptide(L)'
;MKMEVGAYCTEKRKQRLSQQDKPYRGIRMRKWGKWVAEIREPNKRSRIWLGSYSSPVAAARAYDTAVFYLRGPSARLNFPECLAEDEGCHELSAADIRKKATEVGARVDALQSTLHAPTESTTSIRVDLNQYPSPEAPDDI
;
A
#
# COMPACT_ATOMS: atom_id res chain seq x y z
N MET A 1 20.21 -45.30 -19.89
CA MET A 1 19.60 -43.95 -19.89
C MET A 1 19.75 -43.33 -18.51
N LYS A 2 20.43 -42.18 -18.40
CA LYS A 2 20.36 -41.32 -17.20
C LYS A 2 19.08 -40.50 -17.30
N MET A 3 18.17 -40.60 -16.33
CA MET A 3 17.10 -39.61 -16.15
C MET A 3 17.48 -38.73 -14.96
N GLU A 4 17.63 -37.44 -15.23
CA GLU A 4 17.94 -36.42 -14.24
C GLU A 4 16.75 -36.18 -13.30
N VAL A 5 17.08 -36.04 -12.02
CA VAL A 5 16.17 -35.67 -10.94
C VAL A 5 15.91 -34.15 -10.97
N GLY A 6 14.70 -33.76 -11.37
CA GLY A 6 14.24 -32.38 -11.29
C GLY A 6 13.98 -31.97 -9.83
N ALA A 7 14.75 -31.00 -9.32
CA ALA A 7 14.63 -30.46 -7.97
C ALA A 7 13.29 -29.73 -7.76
N TYR A 8 12.37 -30.33 -7.02
CA TYR A 8 11.13 -29.67 -6.58
C TYR A 8 11.37 -28.75 -5.36
N CYS A 9 11.12 -27.46 -5.56
CA CYS A 9 10.72 -26.42 -4.58
C CYS A 9 11.15 -26.58 -3.10
N THR A 10 12.32 -26.05 -2.71
CA THR A 10 12.72 -25.89 -1.29
C THR A 10 12.42 -24.50 -0.68
N GLU A 11 11.81 -23.58 -1.42
CA GLU A 11 11.52 -22.20 -0.96
C GLU A 11 10.45 -22.12 0.16
N LYS A 12 9.55 -23.11 0.24
CA LYS A 12 8.37 -23.08 1.15
C LYS A 12 8.72 -23.09 2.63
N ARG A 13 9.89 -23.62 3.02
CA ARG A 13 10.28 -23.80 4.43
C ARG A 13 10.96 -22.55 5.00
N LYS A 14 11.78 -21.86 4.19
CA LYS A 14 12.46 -20.61 4.58
C LYS A 14 11.49 -19.43 4.67
N GLN A 15 10.43 -19.44 3.86
CA GLN A 15 9.38 -18.44 3.90
C GLN A 15 8.64 -18.38 5.25
N ARG A 16 8.33 -19.52 5.90
CA ARG A 16 7.57 -19.55 7.18
C ARG A 16 8.30 -18.88 8.34
N LEU A 17 9.63 -19.02 8.43
CA LEU A 17 10.42 -18.40 9.50
C LEU A 17 10.49 -16.88 9.35
N SER A 18 10.58 -16.37 8.11
CA SER A 18 10.54 -14.92 7.83
C SER A 18 9.15 -14.27 7.93
N GLN A 19 8.11 -15.01 8.30
CA GLN A 19 6.73 -14.48 8.43
C GLN A 19 6.45 -13.94 9.83
N GLN A 20 7.27 -14.29 10.82
CA GLN A 20 7.09 -13.88 12.22
C GLN A 20 7.33 -12.37 12.43
N ASP A 21 8.09 -11.71 11.53
CA ASP A 21 8.41 -10.27 11.63
C ASP A 21 7.64 -9.39 10.62
N LYS A 22 6.65 -9.95 9.90
CA LYS A 22 5.88 -9.19 8.90
C LYS A 22 4.58 -8.67 9.53
N PRO A 23 4.40 -7.35 9.68
CA PRO A 23 3.26 -6.81 10.42
C PRO A 23 1.91 -7.09 9.73
N TYR A 24 1.90 -7.28 8.40
CA TYR A 24 0.66 -7.49 7.64
C TYR A 24 0.84 -8.50 6.50
N ARG A 25 -0.23 -9.22 6.17
CA ARG A 25 -0.26 -10.20 5.06
C ARG A 25 -0.19 -9.49 3.73
N GLY A 26 0.58 -10.08 2.80
CA GLY A 26 0.76 -9.52 1.45
C GLY A 26 1.71 -8.32 1.39
N ILE A 27 2.25 -7.88 2.54
CA ILE A 27 3.08 -6.69 2.63
C ILE A 27 4.54 -7.06 2.78
N ARG A 28 5.41 -6.38 2.02
CA ARG A 28 6.87 -6.51 2.13
C ARG A 28 7.52 -5.15 2.29
N MET A 29 8.52 -5.08 3.16
CA MET A 29 9.39 -3.91 3.31
C MET A 29 10.60 -4.05 2.38
N ARG A 30 10.92 -2.98 1.63
CA ARG A 30 12.21 -2.89 0.92
C ARG A 30 13.29 -2.36 1.87
N LYS A 31 14.56 -2.65 1.56
CA LYS A 31 15.73 -2.10 2.26
C LYS A 31 15.75 -0.55 2.32
N TRP A 32 15.05 0.10 1.40
CA TRP A 32 14.88 1.56 1.34
C TRP A 32 13.73 2.08 2.24
N GLY A 33 13.11 1.23 3.07
CA GLY A 33 12.05 1.65 3.98
C GLY A 33 10.69 1.93 3.34
N LYS A 34 10.45 1.47 2.10
CA LYS A 34 9.13 1.53 1.46
C LYS A 34 8.38 0.22 1.58
N TRP A 35 7.10 0.32 1.89
CA TRP A 35 6.18 -0.81 1.99
C TRP A 35 5.53 -1.06 0.64
N VAL A 36 5.39 -2.33 0.26
CA VAL A 36 4.86 -2.72 -1.03
C VAL A 36 3.71 -3.69 -0.85
N ALA A 37 2.63 -3.48 -1.61
CA ALA A 37 1.51 -4.38 -1.73
C ALA A 37 1.42 -4.97 -3.15
N GLU A 38 1.36 -6.30 -3.25
CA GLU A 38 1.14 -7.03 -4.50
C GLU A 38 0.26 -8.25 -4.26
N ILE A 39 -0.55 -8.65 -5.25
CA ILE A 39 -1.43 -9.82 -5.16
C ILE A 39 -1.33 -10.72 -6.39
N ARG A 40 -1.61 -12.01 -6.20
CA ARG A 40 -1.78 -12.98 -7.29
C ARG A 40 -3.25 -13.32 -7.43
N GLU A 41 -3.76 -13.25 -8.65
CA GLU A 41 -5.11 -13.71 -8.97
C GLU A 41 -5.19 -15.24 -8.79
N PRO A 42 -6.33 -15.78 -8.33
CA PRO A 42 -6.53 -17.23 -8.33
C PRO A 42 -6.46 -17.76 -9.77
N ASN A 43 -5.87 -18.93 -9.95
CA ASN A 43 -5.72 -19.61 -11.25
C ASN A 43 -4.84 -18.93 -12.30
N LYS A 44 -4.29 -17.74 -12.05
CA LYS A 44 -3.35 -17.06 -12.96
C LYS A 44 -1.95 -16.99 -12.36
N ARG A 45 -0.94 -16.95 -13.23
CA ARG A 45 0.46 -16.73 -12.84
C ARG A 45 0.81 -15.23 -12.70
N SER A 46 -0.07 -14.36 -13.20
CA SER A 46 0.08 -12.90 -13.15
C SER A 46 0.12 -12.38 -11.72
N ARG A 47 0.85 -11.27 -11.53
CA ARG A 47 0.84 -10.48 -10.31
C ARG A 47 0.27 -9.11 -10.62
N ILE A 48 -0.56 -8.60 -9.72
CA ILE A 48 -1.04 -7.23 -9.76
C ILE A 48 -0.23 -6.44 -8.74
N TRP A 49 0.51 -5.45 -9.23
CA TRP A 49 1.14 -4.44 -8.38
C TRP A 49 0.07 -3.46 -7.91
N LEU A 50 -0.12 -3.33 -6.60
CA LEU A 50 -1.16 -2.47 -6.02
C LEU A 50 -0.60 -1.10 -5.63
N GLY A 51 0.68 -1.06 -5.25
CA GLY A 51 1.37 0.20 -4.96
C GLY A 51 2.59 0.04 -4.07
N SER A 52 3.25 1.17 -3.86
CA SER A 52 4.27 1.36 -2.83
C SER A 52 3.89 2.52 -1.94
N TYR A 53 4.01 2.34 -0.64
CA TYR A 53 3.49 3.24 0.39
C TYR A 53 4.57 3.55 1.42
N SER A 54 4.40 4.67 2.12
CA SER A 54 5.26 5.05 3.24
C SER A 54 4.85 4.33 4.53
N SER A 55 3.57 3.97 4.64
CA SER A 55 3.00 3.24 5.78
C SER A 55 2.75 1.75 5.50
N PRO A 56 3.00 0.86 6.49
CA PRO A 56 2.59 -0.54 6.39
C PRO A 56 1.07 -0.70 6.40
N VAL A 57 0.34 0.17 7.10
CA VAL A 57 -1.13 0.16 7.17
C VAL A 57 -1.73 0.54 5.83
N ALA A 58 -1.21 1.60 5.18
CA ALA A 58 -1.65 2.00 3.85
C ALA A 58 -1.48 0.86 2.83
N ALA A 59 -0.34 0.17 2.88
CA ALA A 59 -0.09 -0.98 2.03
C ALA A 59 -1.06 -2.13 2.31
N ALA A 60 -1.29 -2.46 3.59
CA ALA A 60 -2.21 -3.51 4.01
C ALA A 60 -3.67 -3.21 3.63
N ARG A 61 -4.08 -1.95 3.69
CA ARG A 61 -5.40 -1.48 3.25
C ARG A 61 -5.60 -1.68 1.75
N ALA A 62 -4.63 -1.26 0.93
CA ALA A 62 -4.67 -1.51 -0.50
C ALA A 62 -4.73 -3.01 -0.83
N TYR A 63 -3.98 -3.83 -0.09
CA TYR A 63 -4.00 -5.27 -0.25
C TYR A 63 -5.36 -5.88 0.07
N ASP A 64 -5.97 -5.51 1.20
CA ASP A 64 -7.28 -6.01 1.59
C ASP A 64 -8.36 -5.67 0.57
N THR A 65 -8.37 -4.43 0.04
CA THR A 65 -9.27 -4.02 -1.04
C THR A 65 -9.14 -4.96 -2.24
N ALA A 66 -7.91 -5.25 -2.67
CA ALA A 66 -7.69 -6.15 -3.80
C ALA A 66 -8.11 -7.60 -3.48
N VAL A 67 -7.87 -8.08 -2.27
CA VAL A 67 -8.28 -9.42 -1.83
C VAL A 67 -9.80 -9.57 -1.83
N PHE A 68 -10.51 -8.56 -1.35
CA PHE A 68 -11.98 -8.54 -1.30
C PHE A 68 -12.60 -8.65 -2.70
N TYR A 69 -12.12 -7.86 -3.66
CA TYR A 69 -12.64 -7.96 -5.03
C TYR A 69 -12.25 -9.26 -5.75
N LEU A 70 -11.10 -9.86 -5.42
CA LEU A 70 -10.67 -11.11 -6.06
C LEU A 70 -11.27 -12.38 -5.46
N ARG A 71 -11.63 -12.37 -4.17
CA ARG A 71 -12.06 -13.57 -3.43
C ARG A 71 -13.45 -13.44 -2.83
N GLY A 72 -14.04 -12.26 -2.87
CA GLY A 72 -15.34 -11.96 -2.30
C GLY A 72 -15.33 -11.66 -0.80
N PRO A 73 -16.52 -11.53 -0.19
CA PRO A 73 -16.68 -11.09 1.19
C PRO A 73 -16.12 -12.07 2.23
N SER A 74 -16.03 -13.35 1.89
CA SER A 74 -15.47 -14.39 2.77
C SER A 74 -13.94 -14.40 2.81
N ALA A 75 -13.28 -13.43 2.19
CA ALA A 75 -11.83 -13.40 2.14
C ALA A 75 -11.23 -13.06 3.52
N ARG A 76 -10.12 -13.72 3.85
CA ARG A 76 -9.34 -13.35 5.04
C ARG A 76 -8.57 -12.08 4.76
N LEU A 77 -8.92 -10.99 5.44
CA LEU A 77 -8.31 -9.65 5.34
C LEU A 77 -7.39 -9.37 6.55
N ASN A 78 -6.61 -8.30 6.50
CA ASN A 78 -5.91 -7.76 7.67
C ASN A 78 -6.85 -6.92 8.53
N PHE A 79 -7.80 -6.20 7.91
CA PHE A 79 -8.77 -5.33 8.56
C PHE A 79 -10.21 -5.67 8.13
N PRO A 80 -10.86 -6.65 8.79
CA PRO A 80 -12.20 -7.09 8.40
C PRO A 80 -13.28 -6.01 8.59
N GLU A 81 -13.10 -5.05 9.50
CA GLU A 81 -14.12 -4.05 9.82
C GLU A 81 -14.31 -2.99 8.73
N CYS A 82 -13.40 -2.89 7.76
CA CYS A 82 -13.32 -1.71 6.90
C CYS A 82 -13.73 -1.92 5.44
N LEU A 83 -14.08 -3.14 5.06
CA LEU A 83 -14.58 -3.46 3.72
C LEU A 83 -16.05 -3.91 3.71
N ALA A 84 -16.68 -4.00 4.88
CA ALA A 84 -18.10 -4.34 5.00
C ALA A 84 -19.07 -3.25 4.47
N GLU A 85 -18.55 -2.08 4.06
CA GLU A 85 -19.36 -0.99 3.52
C GLU A 85 -19.32 -0.88 1.99
N ASP A 86 -18.44 -1.63 1.32
CA ASP A 86 -18.27 -1.59 -0.14
C ASP A 86 -18.92 -2.83 -0.77
N GLU A 87 -20.25 -2.93 -0.65
CA GLU A 87 -21.12 -3.94 -1.28
C GLU A 87 -21.21 -3.72 -2.82
N GLY A 88 -20.07 -3.56 -3.48
CA GLY A 88 -19.96 -3.38 -4.92
C GLY A 88 -19.97 -4.72 -5.68
N CYS A 89 -20.48 -4.71 -6.92
CA CYS A 89 -20.47 -5.87 -7.81
C CYS A 89 -19.05 -6.45 -7.96
N HIS A 90 -18.91 -7.75 -7.72
CA HIS A 90 -17.63 -8.48 -7.69
C HIS A 90 -16.99 -8.73 -9.07
N GLU A 91 -17.56 -8.24 -10.17
CA GLU A 91 -17.00 -8.37 -11.53
C GLU A 91 -16.19 -7.13 -11.93
N LEU A 92 -15.07 -6.90 -11.24
CA LEU A 92 -14.13 -5.84 -11.61
C LEU A 92 -12.93 -6.41 -12.39
N SER A 93 -12.46 -5.68 -13.41
CA SER A 93 -11.24 -6.06 -14.11
C SER A 93 -10.02 -5.90 -13.20
N ALA A 94 -8.91 -6.58 -13.52
CA ALA A 94 -7.65 -6.42 -12.78
C ALA A 94 -7.14 -4.95 -12.75
N ALA A 95 -7.51 -4.14 -13.74
CA ALA A 95 -7.19 -2.72 -13.79
C ALA A 95 -8.04 -1.92 -12.79
N ASP A 96 -9.33 -2.22 -12.69
CA ASP A 96 -10.24 -1.55 -11.76
C ASP A 96 -9.90 -1.90 -10.31
N ILE A 97 -9.60 -3.18 -10.04
CA ILE A 97 -9.12 -3.64 -8.74
C ILE A 97 -7.86 -2.88 -8.34
N ARG A 98 -6.91 -2.73 -9.27
CA ARG A 98 -5.68 -1.95 -9.03
C ARG A 98 -6.01 -0.50 -8.72
N LYS A 99 -6.85 0.15 -9.54
CA LYS A 99 -7.24 1.56 -9.37
C LYS A 99 -7.84 1.79 -7.98
N LYS A 100 -8.82 0.97 -7.59
CA LYS A 100 -9.49 1.08 -6.28
C LYS A 100 -8.54 0.80 -5.11
N ALA A 101 -7.72 -0.23 -5.21
CA ALA A 101 -6.70 -0.53 -4.20
C ALA A 101 -5.67 0.59 -4.04
N THR A 102 -5.20 1.16 -5.16
CA THR A 102 -4.26 2.29 -5.15
C THR A 102 -4.91 3.52 -4.50
N GLU A 103 -6.16 3.84 -4.84
CA GLU A 103 -6.91 4.97 -4.26
C GLU A 103 -7.05 4.83 -2.74
N VAL A 104 -7.48 3.67 -2.24
CA VAL A 104 -7.63 3.41 -0.80
C VAL A 104 -6.28 3.52 -0.10
N GLY A 105 -5.24 2.90 -0.64
CA GLY A 105 -3.90 2.97 -0.08
C GLY A 105 -3.36 4.40 -0.04
N ALA A 106 -3.54 5.17 -1.12
CA ALA A 106 -3.05 6.54 -1.21
C ALA A 106 -3.73 7.48 -0.20
N ARG A 107 -5.04 7.34 0.00
CA ARG A 107 -5.78 8.10 1.03
C ARG A 107 -5.26 7.80 2.43
N VAL A 108 -5.05 6.52 2.77
CA VAL A 108 -4.53 6.11 4.08
C VAL A 108 -3.08 6.56 4.28
N ASP A 109 -2.26 6.48 3.24
CA ASP A 109 -0.86 6.92 3.30
C ASP A 109 -0.77 8.43 3.56
N ALA A 110 -1.61 9.22 2.88
CA ALA A 110 -1.70 10.66 3.11
C ALA A 110 -2.09 10.99 4.57
N LEU A 111 -3.12 10.33 5.10
CA LEU A 111 -3.56 10.53 6.49
C LEU A 111 -2.51 10.09 7.52
N GLN A 112 -1.71 9.06 7.24
CA GLN A 112 -0.64 8.67 8.17
C GLN A 112 0.59 9.56 8.06
N SER A 113 0.88 10.09 6.87
CA SER A 113 1.99 11.01 6.69
C SER A 113 1.83 12.30 7.49
N THR A 114 0.59 12.78 7.69
CA THR A 114 0.33 13.96 8.54
C THR A 114 0.50 13.67 10.03
N LEU A 115 0.30 12.43 10.48
CA LEU A 115 0.45 12.02 11.89
C LEU A 115 1.90 11.75 12.28
N HIS A 116 2.74 11.32 11.33
CA HIS A 116 4.16 11.03 11.54
C HIS A 116 5.09 12.18 11.11
N ALA A 117 4.53 13.35 10.78
CA ALA A 117 5.33 14.55 10.61
C ALA A 117 6.06 14.85 11.94
N PRO A 118 7.39 15.05 11.93
CA PRO A 118 8.09 15.53 13.12
C PRO A 118 7.42 16.83 13.56
N THR A 119 7.05 16.88 14.84
CA THR A 119 6.69 18.12 15.51
C THR A 119 7.87 19.07 15.46
N GLU A 120 7.92 19.92 14.44
CA GLU A 120 8.34 21.29 14.66
C GLU A 120 7.07 22.10 14.87
N SER A 121 6.87 22.52 16.12
CA SER A 121 6.31 23.82 16.47
C SER A 121 4.99 24.23 15.81
N THR A 122 3.93 24.22 16.61
CA THR A 122 2.83 25.20 16.61
C THR A 122 2.97 26.33 15.58
N THR A 123 2.27 26.25 14.46
CA THR A 123 1.39 27.32 13.99
C THR A 123 0.60 26.81 12.79
N SER A 124 -0.71 26.76 12.95
CA SER A 124 -1.67 26.76 11.86
C SER A 124 -1.52 28.08 11.09
N ILE A 125 -0.52 28.18 10.21
CA ILE A 125 -0.45 29.22 9.21
C ILE A 125 -1.32 28.73 8.05
N ARG A 126 -2.53 29.26 7.97
CA ARG A 126 -3.27 29.31 6.71
C ARG A 126 -2.38 30.11 5.76
N VAL A 127 -1.73 29.44 4.82
CA VAL A 127 -0.94 30.12 3.79
C VAL A 127 -1.95 30.83 2.90
N ASP A 128 -2.15 32.13 3.13
CA ASP A 128 -2.95 32.99 2.28
C ASP A 128 -2.14 33.30 1.01
N LEU A 129 -2.49 32.63 -0.09
CA LEU A 129 -1.81 32.74 -1.39
C LEU A 129 -1.95 34.12 -2.06
N ASN A 130 -2.66 35.07 -1.44
CA ASN A 130 -2.84 36.42 -1.99
C ASN A 130 -1.87 37.47 -1.45
N GLN A 131 -0.85 37.09 -0.68
CA GLN A 131 0.12 38.05 -0.17
C GLN A 131 1.25 38.28 -1.20
N TYR A 132 1.16 39.41 -1.92
CA TYR A 132 2.21 39.86 -2.83
C TYR A 132 3.53 40.12 -2.07
N PRO A 133 4.70 39.75 -2.63
CA PRO A 133 5.99 40.11 -2.05
C PRO A 133 6.16 41.63 -2.08
N SER A 134 6.46 42.21 -0.92
CA SER A 134 6.75 43.64 -0.78
C SER A 134 8.02 43.97 -1.56
N PRO A 135 8.06 45.07 -2.34
CA PRO A 135 9.28 45.47 -3.04
C PRO A 135 10.34 45.89 -2.00
N GLU A 136 11.51 45.26 -2.06
CA GLU A 136 12.67 45.65 -1.26
C GLU A 136 13.12 47.05 -1.71
N ALA A 137 13.35 47.94 -0.73
CA ALA A 137 13.86 49.28 -0.99
C ALA A 137 15.32 49.21 -1.44
N PRO A 138 15.77 50.09 -2.35
CA PRO A 138 17.16 50.09 -2.83
C PRO A 138 18.10 50.52 -1.70
N ASP A 139 19.18 49.76 -1.51
CA ASP A 139 20.30 50.13 -0.66
C ASP A 139 21.01 51.37 -1.25
N ASP A 140 20.75 52.54 -0.66
CA ASP A 140 21.60 53.71 -0.82
C ASP A 140 22.86 53.53 0.06
N ILE A 141 24.04 53.43 -0.57
CA ILE A 141 25.31 54.15 -0.28
C ILE A 141 26.46 53.58 -1.12
#